data_AF-A0A0V0XDU6-F1
#
_entry.id   AF-A0A0V0XDU6-F1
#
_cell.length_a   1.000
_cell.length_b   1.000
_cell.length_c   1.000
_cell.angle_alpha   90.00
_cell.angle_beta   90.00
_cell.angle_gamma   90.00
#
_symmetry.space_group_name_H-M   'P 1'
#
loop_
_entity.id
_entity.type
_entity.pdbx_description
1 polymer ?
#
loop_
_entity_poly.entity_id
_entity_poly.type
_entity_poly.pdbx_seq_one_letter_code
_entity_poly.pdbx_strand_id
1 'polypeptide(L)' 'MVPAPRGAGIVAARVPKKVLQFAGIEDVFTSSRGSTKTLGNFVKATFDCLMKTYGFLTPDLWIE' A
#
# COMPACT_ATOMS: atom_id res chain seq x y z
N MET A 1 -4.43 1.45 -2.70
CA MET A 1 -4.45 1.58 -1.23
C MET A 1 -5.24 2.82 -0.88
N VAL A 2 -5.94 2.83 0.25
CA VAL A 2 -6.71 3.98 0.72
C VAL A 2 -6.34 4.22 2.19
N PRO A 3 -6.10 5.47 2.60
CA PRO A 3 -5.86 5.79 4.01
C PRO A 3 -6.99 5.27 4.89
N ALA A 4 -6.65 4.68 6.03
CA ALA A 4 -7.60 4.22 7.02
C ALA A 4 -7.54 5.11 8.27
N PRO A 5 -8.64 5.23 9.04
CA PRO A 5 -8.59 5.91 10.33
C PRO A 5 -7.63 5.19 11.28
N ARG A 6 -7.03 5.95 12.21
CA ARG A 6 -6.05 5.41 13.15
C ARG A 6 -6.65 4.29 14.00
N GLY A 7 -5.93 3.18 14.13
CA GLY A 7 -6.37 1.99 14.87
C GLY A 7 -7.27 1.03 14.07
N ALA A 8 -7.50 1.26 12.78
CA ALA A 8 -8.20 0.33 11.90
C ALA A 8 -7.37 -0.93 11.56
N GLY A 9 -6.05 -0.83 11.68
CA GLY A 9 -5.09 -1.85 11.27
C GLY A 9 -4.97 -2.01 9.76
N ILE A 10 -4.21 -3.03 9.36
CA ILE A 10 -3.99 -3.37 7.95
C ILE A 10 -5.07 -4.33 7.47
N VAL A 11 -6.01 -3.83 6.67
CA VAL A 11 -7.04 -4.62 5.99
C VAL A 11 -6.54 -5.00 4.60
N ALA A 12 -5.84 -6.14 4.55
CA ALA A 12 -5.27 -6.69 3.32
C ALA A 12 -5.20 -8.21 3.34
N ALA A 13 -5.05 -8.81 2.15
CA ALA A 13 -4.74 -10.23 2.01
C ALA A 13 -3.39 -10.57 2.67
N ARG A 14 -3.19 -11.86 3.00
CA ARG A 14 -2.04 -12.34 3.80
C ARG A 14 -0.67 -11.87 3.29
N VAL A 15 -0.48 -11.84 1.97
CA VAL A 15 0.81 -11.50 1.35
C VAL A 15 1.08 -9.98 1.36
N PRO A 16 0.21 -9.11 0.82
CA PRO A 16 0.38 -7.66 0.96
C PRO A 16 0.43 -7.20 2.41
N LYS A 17 -0.33 -7.84 3.31
CA LYS A 17 -0.32 -7.49 4.74
C LYS A 17 1.09 -7.56 5.33
N LYS A 18 1.86 -8.61 5.02
CA LYS A 18 3.25 -8.71 5.48
C LYS A 18 4.14 -7.62 4.88
N VAL A 19 3.99 -7.35 3.58
CA VAL A 19 4.79 -6.30 2.91
C VAL A 19 4.51 -4.93 3.53
N LEU A 20 3.24 -4.62 3.80
CA LEU A 20 2.82 -3.36 4.42
C LEU A 20 3.31 -3.24 5.87
N GLN A 21 3.34 -4.36 6.62
CA GLN A 21 3.96 -4.41 7.95
C GLN A 21 5.46 -4.11 7.89
N PHE A 22 6.18 -4.68 6.91
CA PHE A 22 7.60 -4.39 6.74
C PHE A 22 7.87 -2.94 6.31
N ALA A 23 6.94 -2.33 5.58
CA ALA A 23 6.99 -0.91 5.23
C ALA A 23 6.66 0.03 6.41
N GLY A 24 6.24 -0.50 7.57
CA GLY A 24 5.91 0.30 8.76
C GLY A 24 4.53 0.97 8.69
N ILE A 25 3.63 0.52 7.82
CA ILE A 25 2.27 1.07 7.73
C ILE A 25 1.38 0.39 8.77
N GLU A 26 0.78 1.20 9.66
CA GLU A 26 -0.07 0.70 10.75
C GLU A 26 -1.53 0.52 10.29
N ASP A 27 -2.07 1.52 9.58
CA ASP A 27 -3.48 1.61 9.24
C ASP A 27 -3.67 1.84 7.73
N VAL A 28 -4.25 0.87 7.03
CA VAL A 28 -4.53 0.99 5.60
C VAL A 28 -5.62 0.04 5.13
N PHE A 29 -6.47 0.53 4.22
CA PHE A 29 -7.40 -0.30 3.47
C PHE A 29 -6.84 -0.62 2.08
N THR A 30 -6.92 -1.89 1.70
CA THR A 30 -6.44 -2.34 0.39
C THR A 30 -7.57 -2.91 -0.45
N SER A 31 -7.50 -2.66 -1.75
CA SER A 31 -8.32 -3.29 -2.77
C SER A 31 -7.39 -3.80 -3.86
N SER A 32 -7.67 -5.00 -4.35
CA SER A 32 -6.87 -5.66 -5.39
C SER A 32 -7.80 -6.19 -6.46
N ARG A 33 -7.46 -5.94 -7.73
CA ARG A 33 -8.19 -6.44 -8.90
C ARG A 33 -7.22 -7.20 -9.80
N GLY A 34 -7.72 -8.24 -10.46
CA GLY A 34 -6.92 -9.13 -11.31
C GLY A 34 -6.57 -10.46 -10.63
N SER A 35 -5.59 -11.18 -11.17
CA SER A 35 -5.19 -12.49 -10.65
C SER A 35 -4.30 -12.34 -9.41
N THR A 36 -4.90 -12.40 -8.22
CA THR A 36 -4.19 -12.30 -6.93
C THR A 36 -3.60 -13.64 -6.45
N LYS A 37 -3.89 -14.74 -7.16
CA LYS A 37 -3.34 -16.08 -6.85
C LYS A 37 -1.85 -16.18 -7.21
N THR A 38 -1.38 -15.39 -8.18
CA THR A 38 0.03 -15.34 -8.56
C THR A 38 0.80 -14.44 -7.57
N LEU A 39 1.39 -15.07 -6.56
CA LEU A 39 1.99 -14.36 -5.43
C LEU A 39 3.09 -13.37 -5.84
N GLY A 40 3.94 -13.74 -6.81
CA GLY A 40 5.02 -12.85 -7.28
C GLY A 40 4.48 -11.53 -7.85
N ASN A 41 3.46 -11.59 -8.70
CA ASN A 41 2.82 -10.40 -9.26
C ASN A 41 2.11 -9.59 -8.17
N PHE A 42 1.51 -10.27 -7.19
CA PHE A 42 0.77 -9.60 -6.13
C PHE A 42 1.69 -8.85 -5.16
N VAL A 43 2.85 -9.43 -4.81
CA VAL A 43 3.91 -8.74 -4.04
C VAL A 43 4.43 -7.56 -4.83
N LYS A 44 4.77 -7.76 -6.10
CA LYS A 44 5.30 -6.70 -6.97
C LYS A 44 4.33 -5.53 -7.09
N ALA A 45 3.04 -5.80 -7.32
CA ALA A 45 2.02 -4.76 -7.38
C ALA A 45 1.90 -3.98 -6.06
N THR A 46 2.07 -4.65 -4.91
CA THR A 46 2.06 -3.97 -3.60
C THR A 46 3.29 -3.08 -3.44
N PHE A 47 4.47 -3.56 -3.84
CA PHE A 47 5.72 -2.80 -3.78
C PHE A 47 5.71 -1.59 -4.72
N ASP A 48 5.25 -1.77 -5.97
CA ASP A 48 5.09 -0.69 -6.94
C ASP A 48 4.11 0.38 -6.42
N CYS A 49 3.08 -0.03 -5.68
CA CYS A 49 2.13 0.90 -5.06
C CYS A 49 2.80 1.74 -3.96
N LEU A 50 3.70 1.16 -3.17
CA LEU A 50 4.48 1.88 -2.14
C LEU A 50 5.46 2.86 -2.77
N MET A 51 6.15 2.48 -3.85
CA MET A 51 7.06 3.38 -4.57
C MET A 51 6.33 4.64 -5.08
N LYS A 52 5.06 4.50 -5.49
CA LYS A 52 4.26 5.62 -5.99
C LYS A 52 3.84 6.62 -4.92
N THR A 53 3.97 6.32 -3.62
CA THR A 53 3.57 7.27 -2.57
C THR A 53 4.42 8.54 -2.59
N TYR A 54 5.71 8.42 -2.91
CA TYR A 54 6.60 9.58 -3.10
C TYR A 54 6.50 10.20 -4.49
N GLY A 55 5.92 9.49 -5.46
CA GLY A 55 5.69 10.01 -6.81
C GLY A 55 4.51 10.98 -6.90
N PHE A 56 3.67 11.05 -5.87
CA PHE A 56 2.55 11.98 -5.81
C PHE A 56 3.00 13.29 -5.15
N LEU A 57 2.91 14.39 -5.91
CA LEU A 57 3.29 15.71 -5.44
C LEU A 57 2.14 16.34 -4.63
N THR A 58 2.20 16.22 -3.29
CA THR A 58 1.25 16.89 -2.40
C THR A 58 1.53 18.40 -2.33
N PRO A 59 0.53 19.25 -1.99
CA PRO A 59 0.72 20.68 -1.82
C PRO A 59 1.85 21.06 -0.84
N ASP A 60 2.14 20.20 0.14
CA ASP A 60 3.23 20.38 1.09
C ASP A 60 4.63 20.37 0.43
N LEU A 61 4.73 19.78 -0.75
CA LEU A 61 5.96 19.62 -1.53
C LEU A 61 6.06 20.63 -2.68
N TRP A 62 5.12 21.56 -2.81
CA TRP A 62 5.18 22.65 -3.80
C TRP A 62 6.13 23.75 -3.29
N ILE A 63 7.42 23.44 -3.26
CA ILE A 63 8.47 24.44 -3.08
C ILE A 63 8.83 25.04 -4.45
N GLU A 64 9.02 26.36 -4.46
CA GLU A 64 9.30 27.19 -5.64
C GLU A 64 10.66 26.85 -6.28
#